data_AF-A0A2S9G9V9-F1
#
_entry.id   AF-A0A2S9G9V9-F1
#
_cell.length_a   1.000
_cell.length_b   1.000
_cell.length_c   1.000
_cell.angle_alpha   90.00
_cell.angle_beta   90.00
_cell.angle_gamma   90.00
#
_symmetry.space_group_name_H-M   'P 1'
#
loop_
_entity.id
_entity.type
_entity.pdbx_description
1 polymer ?
#
loop_
_entity_poly.entity_id
_entity_poly.type
_entity_poly.pdbx_seq_one_letter_code
_entity_poly.pdbx_strand_id
1 'polypeptide(L)' 'VADQGDGVWVSLWETDQLARVSADGEVTMIDLPAGSEPHGLAMAADGALWVALEAGYVLRLPTS' A
#
# COMPACT_ATOMS: atom_id res chain seq x y z
N VAL A 1 -4.85 -3.68 4.54
CA VAL A 1 -4.97 -3.04 5.88
C VAL A 1 -5.97 -1.90 5.81
N ALA A 2 -6.74 -1.62 6.86
CA ALA A 2 -7.68 -0.49 6.84
C ALA A 2 -6.94 0.85 6.70
N ASP A 3 -7.50 1.78 5.93
CA ASP A 3 -7.03 3.17 5.84
C ASP A 3 -7.54 3.99 7.04
N GLN A 4 -6.87 5.10 7.40
CA GLN A 4 -7.31 5.96 8.52
C GLN A 4 -8.47 6.88 8.13
N GLY A 5 -8.59 7.27 6.86
CA GLY A 5 -9.70 8.07 6.36
C GLY A 5 -10.96 7.24 6.18
N ASP A 6 -10.97 6.40 5.14
CA ASP A 6 -11.98 5.36 4.88
C ASP A 6 -11.45 4.40 3.79
N GLY A 7 -11.86 3.13 3.83
CA GLY A 7 -11.42 2.10 2.86
C GLY A 7 -10.23 1.25 3.29
N VAL A 8 -9.54 0.64 2.31
CA VAL A 8 -8.46 -0.32 2.53
C VAL A 8 -7.29 -0.18 1.56
N TRP A 9 -6.10 -0.49 2.05
CA TRP A 9 -4.89 -0.69 1.26
C TRP A 9 -4.65 -2.16 0.97
N VAL A 10 -4.25 -2.44 -0.27
CA VAL A 10 -3.98 -3.78 -0.81
C VAL A 10 -2.61 -3.78 -1.49
N SER A 11 -1.84 -4.84 -1.27
CA SER A 11 -0.61 -5.12 -1.98
C SER A 11 -0.88 -6.09 -3.13
N LEU A 12 -0.31 -5.80 -4.29
CA LEU A 12 -0.42 -6.61 -5.49
C LEU A 12 0.97 -7.11 -5.87
N TRP A 13 1.32 -8.26 -5.31
CA TRP A 13 2.68 -8.83 -5.37
C TRP A 13 3.17 -9.01 -6.81
N GLU A 14 2.39 -9.66 -7.67
CA GLU A 14 2.82 -10.02 -9.04
C GLU A 14 2.98 -8.81 -9.97
N THR A 15 2.24 -7.73 -9.71
CA THR A 15 2.21 -6.55 -10.60
C THR A 15 3.02 -5.38 -10.08
N ASP A 16 3.78 -5.55 -8.99
CA ASP A 16 4.57 -4.48 -8.35
C ASP A 16 3.72 -3.23 -8.03
N GLN A 17 2.53 -3.43 -7.47
CA GLN A 17 1.58 -2.34 -7.24
C GLN A 17 0.99 -2.32 -5.83
N LEU A 18 0.53 -1.14 -5.43
CA LEU A 18 -0.41 -0.95 -4.33
C LEU A 18 -1.76 -0.50 -4.89
N ALA A 19 -2.83 -0.85 -4.21
CA ALA A 19 -4.15 -0.30 -4.46
C ALA A 19 -4.72 0.32 -3.18
N ARG A 20 -5.30 1.51 -3.29
CA ARG A 20 -6.22 2.06 -2.31
C ARG A 20 -7.64 1.88 -2.84
N VAL A 21 -8.47 1.19 -2.09
CA VAL A 21 -9.90 1.02 -2.39
C VAL A 21 -10.68 1.83 -1.36
N SER A 22 -11.38 2.87 -1.78
CA SER A 22 -12.26 3.66 -0.90
C SER A 22 -13.52 2.86 -0.51
N ALA A 23 -14.26 3.33 0.49
CA ALA A 23 -15.46 2.64 0.96
C ALA A 23 -16.62 2.61 -0.06
N ASP A 24 -16.66 3.54 -1.00
CA ASP A 24 -17.59 3.56 -2.13
C ASP A 24 -17.11 2.71 -3.33
N GLY A 25 -15.91 2.12 -3.22
CA GLY A 25 -15.37 1.17 -4.19
C GLY A 25 -14.51 1.78 -5.30
N GLU A 26 -14.16 3.07 -5.22
CA GLU A 26 -13.17 3.64 -6.13
C GLU A 26 -11.78 3.04 -5.86
N VAL A 27 -11.06 2.73 -6.93
CA VAL A 27 -9.74 2.11 -6.85
C VAL A 27 -8.69 3.06 -7.41
N THR A 28 -7.70 3.40 -6.59
CA THR A 28 -6.50 4.10 -7.01
C THR A 28 -5.32 3.13 -7.01
N MET A 29 -4.68 2.96 -8.16
CA MET A 29 -3.49 2.12 -8.33
C MET A 29 -2.23 2.97 -8.21
N ILE A 30 -1.20 2.41 -7.58
CA ILE A 30 0.12 3.04 -7.42
C ILE A 30 1.17 2.05 -7.88
N ASP A 31 1.90 2.42 -8.93
CA ASP A 31 3.02 1.63 -9.44
C ASP A 31 4.24 1.77 -8.52
N LEU A 32 4.88 0.65 -8.24
CA LEU A 32 6.19 0.59 -7.60
C LEU A 32 7.27 0.26 -8.64
N PRO A 33 8.56 0.46 -8.32
CA PRO A 33 9.64 -0.06 -9.15
C PRO A 33 9.50 -1.57 -9.38
N ALA A 34 9.87 -2.04 -10.57
CA ALA A 34 9.80 -3.46 -10.91
C ALA A 34 10.63 -4.33 -9.94
N GLY A 35 10.08 -5.47 -9.54
CA GLY A 35 10.67 -6.37 -8.54
C GLY A 35 10.52 -5.90 -7.09
N SER A 36 9.57 -4.99 -6.83
CA SER A 36 9.25 -4.54 -5.46
C SER A 36 8.51 -5.61 -4.68
N GLU A 37 7.61 -6.37 -5.34
CA GLU A 37 6.93 -7.53 -4.76
C GLU A 37 6.33 -7.25 -3.36
N PRO A 38 5.35 -6.33 -3.24
CA PRO A 38 4.81 -5.92 -1.95
C PRO A 38 3.96 -7.01 -1.28
N HIS A 39 4.15 -7.21 0.03
CA HIS A 39 3.42 -8.22 0.83
C HIS A 39 2.77 -7.64 2.09
N GLY A 40 3.58 -7.28 3.08
CA GLY A 40 3.10 -6.86 4.39
C GLY A 40 2.72 -5.39 4.38
N LEU A 41 1.55 -5.06 4.91
CA LEU A 41 1.07 -3.67 5.03
C LEU A 41 0.73 -3.33 6.48
N ALA A 42 1.14 -2.15 6.93
CA ALA A 42 0.76 -1.62 8.24
C ALA A 42 0.55 -0.10 8.19
N MET A 43 -0.54 0.37 8.79
CA MET A 43 -0.75 1.80 9.01
C MET A 43 -0.02 2.25 10.27
N ALA A 44 0.80 3.29 10.14
CA ALA A 44 1.40 3.98 11.27
C ALA A 44 0.41 4.96 11.91
N ALA A 45 0.69 5.35 13.16
CA ALA A 45 -0.14 6.29 13.91
C ALA A 45 -0.20 7.69 13.27
N ASP A 46 0.85 8.07 12.55
CA ASP A 46 0.94 9.34 11.81
C ASP A 46 0.23 9.30 10.44
N GLY A 47 -0.46 8.20 10.12
CA GLY A 47 -1.18 8.02 8.87
C GLY A 47 -0.33 7.46 7.73
N ALA A 48 0.99 7.31 7.87
CA ALA A 48 1.79 6.71 6.81
C ALA A 48 1.52 5.20 6.66
N LEU A 49 1.50 4.72 5.42
CA LEU A 49 1.49 3.29 5.11
C LEU A 49 2.92 2.76 5.04
N TRP A 50 3.20 1.72 5.80
CA TRP A 50 4.42 0.92 5.68
C TRP A 50 4.16 -0.32 4.84
N VAL A 51 5.09 -0.62 3.94
CA VAL A 51 5.03 -1.75 3.03
C VAL A 51 6.31 -2.55 3.13
N ALA A 52 6.20 -3.84 3.43
CA ALA A 52 7.31 -4.78 3.32
C ALA A 52 7.42 -5.27 1.88
N LEU A 53 8.61 -5.09 1.30
CA LEU A 53 8.94 -5.45 -0.08
C LEU A 53 9.89 -6.66 -0.08
N GLU A 54 9.67 -7.62 -0.96
CA GLU A 54 10.56 -8.78 -1.10
C GLU A 54 11.97 -8.37 -1.58
N ALA A 55 12.08 -7.17 -2.16
CA ALA A 55 13.33 -6.50 -2.52
C ALA A 55 14.28 -6.22 -1.33
N GLY A 56 13.88 -6.52 -0.09
CA GLY A 56 14.74 -6.48 1.09
C GLY A 56 14.71 -5.15 1.85
N TYR A 57 13.72 -4.29 1.58
CA TYR A 57 13.52 -3.03 2.29
C TYR A 57 12.05 -2.76 2.54
N VAL A 58 11.77 -1.71 3.32
CA VAL A 58 10.42 -1.22 3.57
C VAL A 58 10.20 0.12 2.89
N LEU A 59 9.03 0.29 2.26
CA LEU A 59 8.56 1.57 1.76
C LEU A 59 7.70 2.25 2.83
N ARG A 60 7.89 3.56 2.98
CA ARG A 60 6.97 4.43 3.73
C ARG A 60 6.27 5.37 2.76
N LEU A 61 4.94 5.30 2.70
CA LEU A 61 4.10 6.12 1.84
C LEU A 61 3.22 7.07 2.70
N PRO A 62 3.41 8.40 2.62
CA PRO A 62 2.45 9.35 3.18
C PRO A 62 1.10 9.25 2.45
N THR A 63 -0.02 9.35 3.18
CA THR A 63 -1.38 9.19 2.62
C THR A 63 -2.28 10.42 2.76
N SER A 64 -1.77 11.49 3.38
CA SER A 64 -2.43 12.79 3.55
C SER A 64 -2.06 13.80 2.47
#